data_AF-A0A4Y8Y3T8-F1
#
_entry.id   AF-A0A4Y8Y3T8-F1
#
_cell.length_a   1.000
_cell.length_b   1.000
_cell.length_c   1.000
_cell.angle_alpha   90.00
_cell.angle_beta   90.00
_cell.angle_gamma   90.00
#
_symmetry.space_group_name_H-M   'P 1'
#
loop_
_entity.id
_entity.type
_entity.pdbx_description
1 polymer ?
#
loop_
_entity_poly.entity_id
_entity_poly.type
_entity_poly.pdbx_seq_one_letter_code
_entity_poly.pdbx_strand_id
1 'polypeptide(L)'
;MNAQSEWGARGACRAVDPDTLFVQGQEQNKAKSVCLGCQVRTECLAHALDNREEFGVWGGMTERERRALLRRRPTVTSWRRLLETARDEHDQPDDGEGLRLPSGF
;
A
#
# COMPACT_ATOMS: atom_id res chain seq x y z
N MET A 1 5.83 -20.59 11.39
CA MET A 1 5.11 -20.52 10.10
C MET A 1 4.83 -19.06 9.77
N ASN A 2 5.21 -18.59 8.59
CA ASN A 2 5.35 -17.17 8.24
C ASN A 2 4.01 -16.50 7.87
N ALA A 3 3.41 -15.75 8.80
CA ALA A 3 2.25 -14.89 8.52
C ALA A 3 2.50 -13.82 7.44
N GLN A 4 3.78 -13.58 7.08
CA GLN A 4 4.15 -12.72 5.96
C GLN A 4 3.78 -13.31 4.59
N SER A 5 3.49 -14.61 4.48
CA SER A 5 3.13 -15.26 3.21
C SER A 5 1.63 -15.14 2.87
N GLU A 6 0.76 -14.91 3.86
CA GLU A 6 -0.69 -15.00 3.68
C GLU A 6 -1.32 -13.77 3.00
N TRP A 7 -0.75 -12.58 3.18
CA TRP A 7 -1.24 -11.39 2.47
C TRP A 7 -0.84 -11.41 1.00
N GLY A 8 0.37 -11.91 0.67
CA GLY A 8 0.84 -12.02 -0.72
C GLY A 8 -0.03 -12.97 -1.57
N ALA A 9 -0.55 -14.03 -0.95
CA ALA A 9 -1.49 -14.96 -1.58
C ALA A 9 -2.83 -14.31 -1.95
N ARG A 10 -3.22 -13.23 -1.25
CA ARG A 10 -4.46 -12.47 -1.46
C ARG A 10 -4.30 -11.30 -2.45
N GLY A 11 -3.14 -11.17 -3.08
CA GLY A 11 -2.85 -10.12 -4.05
C GLY A 11 -3.61 -10.31 -5.37
N ALA A 12 -4.30 -9.26 -5.82
CA ALA A 12 -5.00 -9.23 -7.11
C ALA A 12 -4.05 -9.46 -8.30
N CYS A 13 -2.76 -9.17 -8.15
CA CYS A 13 -1.73 -9.44 -9.14
C CYS A 13 -1.59 -10.94 -9.50
N ARG A 14 -2.03 -11.87 -8.65
CA ARG A 14 -2.01 -13.31 -8.96
C ARG A 14 -3.10 -13.74 -9.94
N ALA A 15 -4.15 -12.92 -10.08
CA ALA A 15 -5.28 -13.21 -10.98
C ALA A 15 -5.07 -12.63 -12.39
N VAL A 16 -3.98 -11.91 -12.62
CA VAL A 16 -3.59 -11.39 -13.93
C VAL A 16 -2.38 -12.13 -14.48
N ASP A 17 -2.21 -12.04 -15.79
CA ASP A 17 -1.14 -12.71 -16.50
C ASP A 17 0.24 -12.18 -16.06
N PRO A 18 1.21 -13.07 -15.74
CA PRO A 18 2.52 -12.67 -15.25
C PRO A 18 3.30 -11.81 -16.25
N ASP A 19 3.12 -12.00 -17.56
CA ASP A 19 3.79 -11.18 -18.58
C ASP A 19 3.34 -9.71 -18.48
N THR A 20 2.14 -9.44 -17.95
CA THR A 20 1.64 -8.07 -17.72
C THR A 20 2.32 -7.39 -16.53
N LEU A 21 2.97 -8.17 -15.65
CA LEU A 21 3.63 -7.67 -14.43
C LEU A 21 5.13 -7.42 -14.64
N PHE A 22 5.77 -8.12 -15.59
CA PHE A 22 7.22 -8.03 -15.86
C PHE A 22 7.57 -7.06 -17.00
N VAL A 23 6.82 -5.98 -17.11
CA VAL A 23 6.97 -4.98 -18.17
C VAL A 23 7.86 -3.80 -17.76
N GLN A 24 8.56 -3.19 -18.72
CA GLN A 24 9.42 -2.03 -18.50
C GLN A 24 8.75 -0.72 -18.98
N GLY A 25 9.16 0.42 -18.42
CA GLY A 25 8.73 1.74 -18.89
C GLY A 25 7.24 2.03 -18.65
N GLN A 26 6.56 2.61 -19.65
CA GLN A 26 5.15 3.02 -19.52
C GLN A 26 4.18 1.86 -19.25
N GLU A 27 4.54 0.65 -19.66
CA GLU A 27 3.71 -0.54 -19.45
C GLU A 27 3.57 -0.89 -17.95
N GLN A 28 4.48 -0.39 -17.08
CA GLN A 28 4.32 -0.52 -15.62
C GLN A 28 3.05 0.16 -15.11
N ASN A 29 2.49 1.11 -15.85
CA ASN A 29 1.20 1.71 -15.51
C ASN A 29 0.05 0.68 -15.53
N LYS A 30 0.12 -0.35 -16.38
CA LYS A 30 -0.87 -1.44 -16.39
C LYS A 30 -0.82 -2.23 -15.08
N ALA A 31 0.39 -2.57 -14.62
CA ALA A 31 0.59 -3.22 -13.32
C ALA A 31 0.14 -2.33 -12.14
N LYS A 32 0.33 -1.00 -12.23
CA LYS A 32 -0.22 -0.06 -11.24
C LYS A 32 -1.74 -0.09 -11.19
N SER A 33 -2.42 -0.16 -12.34
CA SER A 33 -3.88 -0.24 -12.39
C SER A 33 -4.42 -1.48 -11.69
N VAL A 34 -3.75 -2.64 -11.83
CA VAL A 34 -4.10 -3.86 -11.09
C VAL A 34 -4.02 -3.65 -9.57
N CYS A 35 -3.05 -2.87 -9.11
CA CYS A 35 -2.89 -2.60 -7.68
C CYS A 35 -3.96 -1.67 -7.10
N LEU A 36 -4.67 -0.87 -7.90
CA LEU A 36 -5.59 0.16 -7.40
C LEU A 36 -6.74 -0.42 -6.57
N GLY A 37 -7.30 -1.56 -6.99
CA GLY A 37 -8.39 -2.26 -6.30
C GLY A 37 -7.95 -3.43 -5.42
N CYS A 38 -6.64 -3.57 -5.16
CA CYS A 38 -6.13 -4.70 -4.41
C CYS A 38 -6.32 -4.50 -2.90
N GLN A 39 -7.00 -5.42 -2.22
CA GLN A 39 -7.24 -5.34 -0.77
C GLN A 39 -5.94 -5.32 0.07
N VAL A 40 -4.88 -5.96 -0.43
CA VAL A 40 -3.57 -6.04 0.25
C VAL A 40 -2.58 -4.98 -0.24
N ARG A 41 -3.06 -3.90 -0.88
CA ARG A 41 -2.19 -2.85 -1.44
C ARG A 41 -1.28 -2.23 -0.39
N THR A 42 -1.83 -1.98 0.80
CA THR A 42 -1.14 -1.37 1.94
C THR A 42 -0.04 -2.27 2.47
N GLU A 43 -0.35 -3.54 2.72
CA GLU A 43 0.58 -4.56 3.20
C GLU A 43 1.69 -4.82 2.18
N CYS A 44 1.33 -4.86 0.90
CA CYS A 44 2.25 -5.04 -0.22
C CYS A 44 3.25 -3.88 -0.33
N LEU A 45 2.77 -2.64 -0.27
CA LEU A 45 3.64 -1.46 -0.32
C LEU A 45 4.54 -1.37 0.92
N ALA A 46 3.98 -1.61 2.10
CA ALA A 46 4.73 -1.63 3.35
C ALA A 46 5.87 -2.65 3.31
N HIS A 47 5.58 -3.87 2.87
CA HIS A 47 6.59 -4.91 2.73
C HIS A 47 7.70 -4.50 1.77
N ALA A 48 7.37 -3.92 0.62
CA ALA A 48 8.37 -3.46 -0.34
C ALA A 48 9.25 -2.32 0.20
N LEU A 49 8.69 -1.42 1.00
CA LEU A 49 9.45 -0.32 1.62
C LEU A 49 10.32 -0.80 2.77
N ASP A 50 9.80 -1.67 3.63
CA ASP A 50 10.52 -2.23 4.78
C ASP A 50 11.66 -3.15 4.32
N ASN A 51 11.46 -3.98 3.28
CA ASN A 51 12.48 -4.86 2.70
C ASN A 51 13.36 -4.18 1.63
N ARG A 52 13.07 -2.91 1.31
CA ARG A 52 13.77 -2.14 0.26
C ARG A 52 13.81 -2.85 -1.09
N GLU A 53 12.69 -3.44 -1.48
CA GLU A 53 12.60 -4.20 -2.72
C GLU A 53 12.93 -3.31 -3.92
N GLU A 54 13.90 -3.77 -4.71
CA GLU A 54 14.54 -2.96 -5.75
C GLU A 54 13.85 -3.09 -7.10
N PHE A 55 13.00 -4.09 -7.31
CA PHE A 55 12.39 -4.34 -8.61
C PHE A 55 10.86 -4.42 -8.56
N GLY A 56 10.22 -4.21 -9.72
CA GLY A 56 8.78 -4.40 -9.90
C GLY A 56 7.87 -3.33 -9.31
N VAL A 57 6.57 -3.54 -9.49
CA VAL A 57 5.49 -2.69 -8.97
C VAL A 57 4.92 -3.31 -7.70
N TRP A 58 4.88 -2.54 -6.62
CA TRP A 58 4.41 -2.98 -5.31
C TRP A 58 3.37 -2.01 -4.78
N GLY A 59 2.19 -2.50 -4.42
CA GLY A 59 1.09 -1.70 -3.89
C GLY A 59 0.74 -0.46 -4.73
N GLY A 60 0.93 -0.53 -6.05
CA GLY A 60 0.67 0.56 -6.98
C GLY A 60 1.79 1.59 -7.11
N MET A 61 3.00 1.30 -6.60
CA MET A 61 4.19 2.14 -6.77
C MET A 61 5.30 1.42 -7.52
N THR A 62 5.90 2.13 -8.48
CA THR A 62 7.14 1.71 -9.16
C THR A 62 8.35 1.84 -8.23
N GLU A 63 9.44 1.16 -8.58
CA GLU A 63 10.74 1.29 -7.90
C GLU A 63 11.13 2.77 -7.69
N ARG A 64 11.04 3.57 -8.75
CA ARG A 64 11.44 4.98 -8.72
C ARG A 64 10.62 5.79 -7.72
N GLU A 65 9.33 5.52 -7.62
CA GLU A 65 8.42 6.17 -6.67
C GLU A 65 8.73 5.74 -5.24
N ARG A 66 8.94 4.45 -4.99
CA ARG A 66 9.33 3.95 -3.66
C ARG A 66 10.66 4.55 -3.20
N ARG A 67 11.66 4.60 -4.07
CA ARG A 67 12.97 5.20 -3.74
C ARG A 67 12.86 6.69 -3.46
N ALA A 68 12.01 7.41 -4.19
CA ALA A 68 11.71 8.82 -3.90
C ALA A 68 11.03 8.99 -2.53
N LEU A 69 10.12 8.09 -2.16
CA LEU A 69 9.43 8.10 -0.87
C LEU A 69 10.39 7.84 0.29
N LEU A 70 11.25 6.81 0.17
CA LEU A 70 12.27 6.48 1.17
C LEU A 70 13.25 7.65 1.39
N ARG A 71 13.64 8.36 0.32
CA ARG A 71 14.49 9.56 0.43
C ARG A 71 13.79 10.74 1.11
N ARG A 72 12.48 10.90 0.90
CA ARG A 72 11.70 12.00 1.50
C ARG A 72 11.39 11.77 2.98
N ARG A 73 11.33 10.52 3.43
CA ARG A 73 10.98 10.16 4.82
C ARG A 73 11.99 9.16 5.41
N PRO A 74 13.24 9.59 5.65
CA PRO A 74 14.27 8.71 6.22
C PRO A 74 14.02 8.35 7.69
N THR A 75 13.11 9.06 8.37
CA THR A 75 12.78 8.88 9.79
C THR A 75 11.73 7.80 10.07
N VAL A 76 11.08 7.26 9.03
CA VAL A 76 10.03 6.25 9.20
C VAL A 76 10.67 4.89 9.48
N THR A 77 10.43 4.37 10.68
CA THR A 77 11.01 3.08 11.14
C THR A 77 10.09 1.88 10.85
N SER A 78 8.80 2.11 10.60
CA SER A 78 7.84 1.06 10.23
C SER A 78 6.86 1.58 9.20
N TRP A 79 7.03 1.16 7.95
CA TRP A 79 6.11 1.55 6.87
C TRP A 79 4.77 0.88 6.99
N ARG A 80 4.73 -0.36 7.49
CA ARG A 80 3.48 -1.07 7.80
C ARG A 80 2.55 -0.24 8.67
N ARG A 81 3.01 0.16 9.86
CA ARG A 81 2.17 0.93 10.79
C ARG A 81 1.69 2.25 10.18
N LEU A 82 2.60 2.99 9.52
CA LEU A 82 2.26 4.27 8.90
C LEU A 82 1.18 4.13 7.81
N LEU A 83 1.31 3.12 6.95
CA LEU A 83 0.39 2.91 5.85
C LEU A 83 -0.94 2.28 6.31
N GLU A 84 -0.92 1.44 7.35
CA GLU A 84 -2.13 0.90 7.98
C GLU A 84 -2.96 2.00 8.63
N THR A 85 -2.34 2.90 9.39
CA THR A 85 -3.02 4.07 9.97
C THR A 85 -3.62 4.95 8.87
N ALA A 86 -2.85 5.24 7.82
CA ALA A 86 -3.37 6.03 6.70
C ALA A 86 -4.54 5.34 5.96
N ARG A 87 -4.54 4.00 5.86
CA ARG A 87 -5.68 3.25 5.29
C ARG A 87 -6.91 3.39 6.18
N ASP A 88 -6.75 3.21 7.48
CA ASP A 88 -7.84 3.31 8.47
C ASP A 88 -8.47 4.70 8.44
N GLU A 89 -7.65 5.76 8.42
CA GLU A 89 -8.11 7.16 8.29
C GLU A 89 -8.87 7.43 6.96
N HIS A 90 -8.56 6.70 5.88
CA HIS A 90 -9.25 6.83 4.60
C HIS A 90 -10.51 5.97 4.47
N ASP A 91 -10.56 4.84 5.20
CA ASP A 91 -11.70 3.92 5.21
C ASP A 91 -12.76 4.35 6.22
N GLN A 92 -12.37 5.06 7.28
CA GLN A 92 -13.30 5.68 8.20
C GLN A 92 -14.14 6.70 7.42
N PRO A 93 -15.44 6.42 7.18
CA PRO A 93 -16.31 7.45 6.64
C PRO A 93 -16.29 8.62 7.62
N ASP A 94 -16.46 9.83 7.11
CA ASP A 94 -16.77 10.99 7.94
C ASP A 94 -18.13 10.71 8.61
N ASP A 95 -18.10 9.92 9.69
CA ASP A 95 -19.20 9.76 10.62
C ASP A 95 -19.28 11.10 11.36
N GLY A 96 -19.94 12.06 10.72
CA GLY A 96 -20.27 13.36 11.27
C GLY A 96 -21.22 13.28 12.47
N GLU A 97 -20.86 12.53 13.52
CA GLU A 97 -21.62 12.44 14.75
C GLU A 97 -20.68 12.16 15.94
N GLY A 98 -20.66 13.07 16.93
CA GLY A 98 -20.48 12.62 18.30
C GLY A 98 -19.65 13.45 19.28
N LEU A 99 -19.25 14.70 19.03
CA LEU A 99 -18.88 15.60 20.14
C LEU A 99 -20.05 16.53 20.49
N ARG A 100 -21.13 15.95 21.01
CA ARG A 100 -22.13 16.72 21.75
C ARG A 100 -21.63 16.90 23.18
N LEU A 101 -20.92 18.00 23.41
CA LEU A 101 -20.61 18.49 24.75
C LEU A 101 -21.93 18.70 25.52
N PRO A 102 -22.07 18.22 26.77
CA PRO A 102 -23.20 18.64 27.60
C PRO A 102 -22.94 20.06 28.10
N SER A 103 -23.54 21.04 27.41
CA SER A 103 -23.70 22.38 27.96
C SER A 103 -24.98 22.45 28.79
N GLY A 104 -24.83 22.35 30.11
CA GLY A 104 -25.68 22.98 31.12
C GLY A 104 -27.10 22.41 31.34
N PHE A 105 -27.34 21.90 32.55
CA PHE A 105 -28.29 22.47 33.51
C PHE A 105 -27.87 22.08 34.93
#